data_AF-A0A0K1JI49-F1
#
_entry.id   AF-A0A0K1JI49-F1
#
_cell.length_a   1.000
_cell.length_b   1.000
_cell.length_c   1.000
_cell.angle_alpha   90.00
_cell.angle_beta   90.00
_cell.angle_gamma   90.00
#
_symmetry.space_group_name_H-M   'P 1'
#
loop_
_entity.id
_entity.type
_entity.pdbx_description
1 polymer ?
#
loop_
_entity_poly.entity_id
_entity_poly.type
_entity_poly.pdbx_seq_one_letter_code
_entity_poly.pdbx_strand_id
1 'polypeptide(L)'
;MRLDVVSIFPDYLAPLDLSLIGKARRDGLLDLKVHDLRDFTHDRHRTVDDSPYGGGAGMVMKPEPWSEALASVAADVDARPTLIVPGPGGTPFTQAMARDLAKQDHLVFACGRYEGIDERVYEAAAEAYDVRIVSLGDYVLNGGEVAVLAIVEAVARLLPGVIGNADSLVEESHEDGLLEYPVYTKPPVWDGRAVPDVLLSGDHGKIAAWRHQQRLERTAARRPDLLHASGSVAVGDLTDGSLALATPGDVGELLTLTHACWLKEGIANGMLDIPAQHETVESLTASLGEWQTYVLRSGGRLVGSIRGQLEDDVWEIGRLMVAPDLHGRGLGRWLLGRIQALAPTAATSFALVTGARSEANIRMYKKAGFRQAPSSPIAGTVHLTKRRR
;
A
#
# COMPACT_ATOMS: atom_id res chain seq x y z
N MET A 1 -22.18 13.50 9.49
CA MET A 1 -21.92 13.93 8.09
C MET A 1 -23.25 14.10 7.38
N ARG A 2 -23.41 15.17 6.59
CA ARG A 2 -24.56 15.43 5.73
C ARG A 2 -24.23 15.07 4.27
N LEU A 3 -25.17 14.44 3.59
CA LEU A 3 -25.11 14.07 2.18
C LEU A 3 -26.38 14.60 1.48
N ASP A 4 -26.21 15.33 0.39
CA ASP A 4 -27.32 15.69 -0.51
C ASP A 4 -27.05 15.09 -1.89
N VAL A 5 -28.00 14.36 -2.44
CA VAL A 5 -27.89 13.74 -3.77
C VAL A 5 -28.96 14.32 -4.67
N VAL A 6 -28.57 14.93 -5.78
CA VAL A 6 -29.48 15.43 -6.81
C VAL A 6 -29.47 14.43 -7.97
N SER A 7 -30.65 13.91 -8.30
CA SER A 7 -30.82 12.90 -9.36
C SER A 7 -32.23 12.98 -9.96
N ILE A 8 -32.37 12.50 -11.19
CA ILE A 8 -33.67 12.28 -11.82
C ILE A 8 -34.23 10.86 -11.54
N PHE A 9 -33.54 10.06 -10.71
CA PHE A 9 -34.01 8.75 -10.25
C PHE A 9 -33.77 8.60 -8.74
N PRO A 10 -34.50 9.33 -7.87
CA PRO A 10 -34.33 9.22 -6.42
C PRO A 10 -34.39 7.78 -5.89
N ASP A 11 -35.31 6.96 -6.43
CA ASP A 11 -35.49 5.57 -6.04
C ASP A 11 -34.25 4.69 -6.29
N TYR A 12 -33.35 5.11 -7.20
CA TYR A 12 -32.08 4.41 -7.44
C TYR A 12 -31.19 4.41 -6.19
N LEU A 13 -31.36 5.38 -5.29
CA LEU A 13 -30.58 5.55 -4.07
C LEU A 13 -31.17 4.80 -2.86
N ALA A 14 -32.30 4.10 -3.03
CA ALA A 14 -32.92 3.28 -1.98
C ALA A 14 -31.98 2.26 -1.29
N PRO A 15 -30.94 1.68 -1.96
CA PRO A 15 -29.98 0.81 -1.28
C PRO A 15 -29.24 1.46 -0.10
N LEU A 16 -29.15 2.79 -0.03
CA LEU A 16 -28.52 3.51 1.08
C LEU A 16 -29.35 3.46 2.39
N ASP A 17 -30.56 2.89 2.37
CA ASP A 17 -31.35 2.57 3.56
C ASP A 17 -31.09 1.18 4.13
N LEU A 18 -30.27 0.36 3.44
CA LEU A 18 -29.96 -1.01 3.83
C LEU A 18 -28.70 -1.10 4.70
N SER A 19 -28.58 -2.22 5.42
CA SER A 19 -27.34 -2.63 6.11
C SER A 19 -26.74 -1.55 7.02
N LEU A 20 -25.40 -1.44 7.04
CA LEU A 20 -24.63 -0.51 7.86
C LEU A 20 -24.92 0.96 7.56
N ILE A 21 -25.10 1.32 6.29
CA ILE A 21 -25.39 2.72 5.90
C ILE A 21 -26.77 3.13 6.41
N GLY A 22 -27.79 2.31 6.20
CA GLY A 22 -29.12 2.54 6.74
C GLY A 22 -29.13 2.60 8.28
N LYS A 23 -28.30 1.78 8.94
CA LYS A 23 -28.12 1.87 10.39
C LYS A 23 -27.48 3.20 10.80
N ALA A 24 -26.39 3.61 10.14
CA ALA A 24 -25.72 4.89 10.38
C ALA A 24 -26.67 6.08 10.22
N ARG A 25 -27.61 6.01 9.27
CA ARG A 25 -28.68 7.01 9.11
C ARG A 25 -29.64 7.04 10.31
N ARG A 26 -30.16 5.88 10.73
CA ARG A 26 -31.06 5.77 11.88
C ARG A 26 -30.41 6.20 13.20
N ASP A 27 -29.10 5.95 13.33
CA ASP A 27 -28.30 6.31 14.51
C ASP A 27 -27.85 7.79 14.45
N GLY A 28 -28.21 8.55 13.41
CA GLY A 28 -27.88 9.96 13.26
C GLY A 28 -26.42 10.27 12.92
N LEU A 29 -25.64 9.26 12.55
CA LEU A 29 -24.25 9.44 12.11
C LEU A 29 -24.16 10.01 10.68
N LEU A 30 -25.18 9.69 9.86
CA LEU A 30 -25.30 10.11 8.46
C LEU A 30 -26.67 10.73 8.19
N ASP A 31 -26.71 11.98 7.78
CA ASP A 31 -27.93 12.63 7.27
C ASP A 31 -27.90 12.59 5.74
N LEU A 32 -28.79 11.84 5.10
CA LEU A 32 -28.85 11.72 3.64
C LEU A 32 -30.20 12.22 3.13
N LYS A 33 -30.13 13.21 2.24
CA LYS A 33 -31.25 13.82 1.53
C LYS A 33 -31.10 13.56 0.03
N VAL A 34 -32.20 13.17 -0.62
CA VAL A 34 -32.23 12.93 -2.06
C VAL A 34 -33.24 13.88 -2.67
N HIS A 35 -32.82 14.62 -3.69
CA HIS A 35 -33.59 15.67 -4.36
C HIS A 35 -33.88 15.22 -5.80
N ASP A 36 -35.17 15.18 -6.17
CA ASP A 36 -35.55 14.96 -7.57
C ASP A 36 -35.26 16.25 -8.34
N LEU A 37 -34.32 16.20 -9.29
CA LEU A 37 -33.97 17.36 -10.11
C LEU A 37 -35.20 17.91 -10.87
N ARG A 38 -36.18 17.06 -11.16
CA ARG A 38 -37.44 17.45 -11.83
C ARG A 38 -38.34 18.33 -10.96
N ASP A 39 -38.06 18.50 -9.67
CA ASP A 39 -38.78 19.45 -8.81
C ASP A 39 -38.33 20.90 -9.05
N PHE A 40 -37.21 21.10 -9.75
CA PHE A 40 -36.61 22.40 -10.08
C PHE A 40 -36.87 22.82 -11.53
N THR A 41 -37.93 22.29 -12.13
CA THR A 41 -38.35 22.62 -13.50
C THR A 41 -39.66 23.40 -13.49
N HIS A 42 -39.81 24.34 -14.42
CA HIS A 42 -40.98 25.24 -14.47
C HIS A 42 -41.94 24.94 -15.62
N ASP A 43 -41.64 23.94 -16.45
CA ASP A 43 -42.51 23.50 -17.54
C ASP A 43 -43.42 22.34 -17.13
N ARG A 44 -44.54 22.18 -17.83
CA ARG A 44 -45.53 21.13 -17.54
C ARG A 44 -44.95 19.71 -17.66
N HIS A 45 -43.94 19.50 -18.50
CA HIS A 45 -43.37 18.19 -18.77
C HIS A 45 -42.22 17.82 -17.82
N ARG A 46 -41.85 18.74 -16.91
CA ARG A 46 -40.73 18.60 -15.98
C ARG A 46 -39.42 18.25 -16.70
N THR A 47 -39.11 19.06 -17.71
CA THR A 47 -38.03 18.81 -18.68
C THR A 47 -36.67 19.20 -18.09
N VAL A 48 -35.76 18.23 -18.00
CA VAL A 48 -34.42 18.38 -17.40
C VAL A 48 -33.28 18.31 -18.41
N ASP A 49 -33.58 18.11 -19.68
CA ASP A 49 -32.61 17.91 -20.75
C ASP A 49 -33.06 18.55 -22.07
N ASP A 50 -32.12 18.84 -22.96
CA ASP A 50 -32.35 19.35 -24.31
C ASP A 50 -31.23 18.87 -25.27
N SER A 51 -31.43 19.09 -26.56
CA SER A 51 -30.45 18.79 -27.60
C SER A 51 -29.14 19.58 -27.42
N PRO A 52 -27.97 18.99 -27.72
CA PRO A 52 -26.68 19.66 -27.58
C PRO A 52 -26.47 20.75 -28.64
N TYR A 53 -25.92 21.90 -28.22
CA TYR A 53 -25.34 22.87 -29.16
C TYR A 53 -24.18 22.23 -29.94
N GLY A 54 -24.06 22.56 -31.23
CA GLY A 54 -23.08 21.95 -32.14
C GLY A 54 -23.57 20.67 -32.84
N GLY A 55 -24.77 20.19 -32.50
CA GLY A 55 -25.32 18.95 -33.03
C GLY A 55 -24.69 17.70 -32.40
N GLY A 56 -25.20 16.52 -32.78
CA GLY A 56 -24.83 15.24 -32.16
C GLY A 56 -26.06 14.42 -31.81
N ALA A 57 -25.85 13.15 -31.47
CA ALA A 57 -26.91 12.32 -30.90
C ALA A 57 -26.96 12.53 -29.37
N GLY A 58 -28.10 12.21 -28.76
CA GLY A 58 -28.29 12.30 -27.31
C GLY A 58 -28.86 13.63 -26.83
N MET A 59 -28.89 13.78 -25.51
CA MET A 59 -29.44 14.94 -24.79
C MET A 59 -28.43 15.40 -23.74
N VAL A 60 -28.45 16.69 -23.40
CA VAL A 60 -27.61 17.30 -22.35
C VAL A 60 -28.53 17.85 -21.28
N MET A 61 -28.22 17.62 -20.02
CA MET A 61 -29.03 18.13 -18.91
C MET A 61 -28.95 19.65 -18.84
N LYS A 62 -30.11 20.30 -18.73
CA LYS A 62 -30.27 21.75 -18.79
C LYS A 62 -29.63 22.44 -17.58
N PRO A 63 -29.03 23.63 -17.75
CA PRO A 63 -28.36 24.31 -16.66
C PRO A 63 -29.30 24.87 -15.60
N GLU A 64 -30.52 25.29 -15.96
CA GLU A 64 -31.42 25.98 -15.01
C GLU A 64 -31.88 25.08 -13.84
N PRO A 65 -32.44 23.86 -14.07
CA PRO A 65 -32.84 23.00 -12.95
C PRO A 65 -31.68 22.61 -12.04
N TRP A 66 -30.49 22.40 -12.63
CA TRP A 66 -29.28 22.11 -11.86
C TRP A 66 -28.85 23.28 -10.99
N SER A 67 -28.87 24.48 -11.54
CA SER A 67 -28.47 25.70 -10.82
C SER A 67 -29.41 25.97 -9.65
N GLU A 68 -30.72 25.81 -9.84
CA GLU A 68 -31.73 25.98 -8.79
C GLU A 68 -31.61 24.91 -7.70
N ALA A 69 -31.42 23.63 -8.08
CA ALA A 69 -31.23 22.54 -7.12
C ALA A 69 -29.98 22.75 -6.26
N LEU A 70 -28.84 23.08 -6.88
CA LEU A 70 -27.60 23.34 -6.17
C LEU A 70 -27.69 24.62 -5.33
N ALA A 71 -28.36 25.68 -5.79
CA ALA A 71 -28.57 26.87 -4.97
C ALA A 71 -29.42 26.55 -3.73
N SER A 72 -30.47 25.74 -3.87
CA SER A 72 -31.31 25.31 -2.74
C SER A 72 -30.54 24.52 -1.70
N VAL A 73 -29.60 23.66 -2.11
CA VAL A 73 -28.78 22.87 -1.17
C VAL A 73 -27.76 23.75 -0.44
N ALA A 74 -27.19 24.75 -1.13
CA ALA A 74 -26.20 25.66 -0.57
C ALA A 74 -26.81 26.76 0.33
N ALA A 75 -28.12 27.01 0.28
CA ALA A 75 -28.76 28.06 1.06
C ALA A 75 -28.72 27.81 2.59
N ASP A 76 -28.65 26.54 3.00
CA ASP A 76 -28.79 26.11 4.39
C ASP A 76 -27.46 25.68 5.04
N VAL A 77 -26.32 26.22 4.61
CA VAL A 77 -25.00 25.79 5.08
C VAL A 77 -24.06 26.94 5.43
N ASP A 78 -23.38 26.82 6.58
CA ASP A 78 -22.41 27.80 7.07
C ASP A 78 -21.01 27.64 6.44
N ALA A 79 -20.71 26.45 5.92
CA ALA A 79 -19.41 26.12 5.33
C ALA A 79 -19.59 25.66 3.88
N ARG A 80 -18.58 25.95 3.06
CA ARG A 80 -18.56 25.60 1.63
C ARG A 80 -18.54 24.07 1.46
N PRO A 81 -19.59 23.46 0.89
CA PRO A 81 -19.67 22.00 0.73
C PRO A 81 -18.83 21.51 -0.46
N THR A 82 -18.49 20.22 -0.45
CA THR A 82 -17.84 19.55 -1.58
C THR A 82 -18.88 18.96 -2.53
N LEU A 83 -18.88 19.41 -3.79
CA LEU A 83 -19.72 18.86 -4.84
C LEU A 83 -18.97 17.79 -5.63
N ILE A 84 -19.44 16.56 -5.55
CA ILE A 84 -18.95 15.44 -6.35
C ILE A 84 -19.83 15.27 -7.58
N VAL A 85 -19.21 15.34 -8.76
CA VAL A 85 -19.85 15.05 -10.03
C VAL A 85 -19.28 13.73 -10.56
N PRO A 86 -20.03 12.62 -10.53
CA PRO A 86 -19.60 11.40 -11.18
C PRO A 86 -19.49 11.58 -12.69
N GLY A 87 -18.31 11.32 -13.25
CA GLY A 87 -18.05 11.45 -14.67
C GLY A 87 -16.80 10.66 -15.10
N PRO A 88 -16.81 9.97 -16.26
CA PRO A 88 -15.71 9.11 -16.67
C PRO A 88 -14.41 9.90 -16.97
N GLY A 89 -14.51 11.20 -17.30
CA GLY A 89 -13.35 12.09 -17.46
C GLY A 89 -12.77 12.64 -16.15
N GLY A 90 -13.33 12.27 -15.00
CA GLY A 90 -12.90 12.72 -13.68
C GLY A 90 -11.65 11.99 -13.15
N THR A 91 -11.20 12.42 -11.97
CA THR A 91 -10.12 11.71 -11.26
C THR A 91 -10.63 10.35 -10.77
N PRO A 92 -9.89 9.24 -11.01
CA PRO A 92 -10.30 7.92 -10.52
C PRO A 92 -10.48 7.89 -9.00
N PHE A 93 -11.60 7.34 -8.55
CA PHE A 93 -11.91 7.18 -7.13
C PHE A 93 -10.98 6.15 -6.48
N THR A 94 -10.40 6.51 -5.34
CA THR A 94 -9.45 5.65 -4.60
C THR A 94 -9.81 5.62 -3.12
N GLN A 95 -9.29 4.62 -2.40
CA GLN A 95 -9.45 4.54 -0.95
C GLN A 95 -8.87 5.78 -0.22
N ALA A 96 -7.79 6.36 -0.76
CA ALA A 96 -7.24 7.62 -0.24
C ALA A 96 -8.21 8.78 -0.41
N MET A 97 -8.91 8.87 -1.54
CA MET A 97 -9.96 9.86 -1.77
C MET A 97 -11.16 9.61 -0.83
N ALA A 98 -11.58 8.37 -0.61
CA ALA A 98 -12.63 8.05 0.37
C ALA A 98 -12.26 8.55 1.78
N ARG A 99 -11.00 8.38 2.20
CA ARG A 99 -10.50 8.91 3.49
C ARG A 99 -10.48 10.43 3.56
N ASP A 100 -10.22 11.11 2.43
CA ASP A 100 -10.28 12.56 2.36
C ASP A 100 -11.73 13.07 2.45
N LEU A 101 -12.64 12.46 1.69
CA LEU A 101 -14.06 12.79 1.70
C LEU A 101 -14.73 12.47 3.04
N ALA A 102 -14.27 11.43 3.75
CA ALA A 102 -14.76 11.07 5.10
C ALA A 102 -14.55 12.15 6.16
N LYS A 103 -13.65 13.12 5.90
CA LYS A 103 -13.38 14.25 6.79
C LYS A 103 -14.27 15.46 6.53
N GLN A 104 -15.02 15.46 5.43
CA GLN A 104 -15.90 16.58 5.08
C GLN A 104 -17.20 16.48 5.87
N ASP A 105 -17.70 17.61 6.35
CA ASP A 105 -18.98 17.63 7.08
C ASP A 105 -20.18 17.49 6.14
N HIS A 106 -20.03 17.99 4.90
CA HIS A 106 -21.10 18.02 3.90
C HIS A 106 -20.60 17.69 2.49
N LEU A 107 -21.15 16.61 1.92
CA LEU A 107 -20.94 16.22 0.53
C LEU A 107 -22.25 16.37 -0.26
N VAL A 108 -22.14 16.92 -1.46
CA VAL A 108 -23.25 17.03 -2.42
C VAL A 108 -22.90 16.23 -3.67
N PHE A 109 -23.86 15.54 -4.26
CA PHE A 109 -23.65 14.71 -5.45
C PHE A 109 -24.58 15.13 -6.58
N ALA A 110 -24.00 15.40 -7.76
CA ALA A 110 -24.75 15.71 -8.98
C ALA A 110 -24.76 14.50 -9.93
N CYS A 111 -25.83 13.70 -9.90
CA CYS A 111 -25.96 12.54 -10.76
C CYS A 111 -26.31 12.92 -12.21
N GLY A 112 -25.28 13.05 -13.06
CA GLY A 112 -25.46 13.24 -14.50
C GLY A 112 -26.12 12.04 -15.19
N ARG A 113 -26.85 12.33 -16.27
CA ARG A 113 -27.51 11.38 -17.18
C ARG A 113 -27.33 11.86 -18.63
N TYR A 114 -27.75 11.02 -19.58
CA TYR A 114 -27.62 11.29 -21.01
C TYR A 114 -26.14 11.52 -21.40
N GLU A 115 -25.83 12.55 -22.18
CA GLU A 115 -24.45 12.93 -22.52
C GLU A 115 -23.74 13.69 -21.38
N GLY A 116 -24.47 14.05 -20.32
CA GLY A 116 -23.94 14.73 -19.14
C GLY A 116 -24.70 16.00 -18.79
N ILE A 117 -24.12 16.77 -17.88
CA ILE A 117 -24.61 18.07 -17.43
C ILE A 117 -23.94 19.16 -18.27
N ASP A 118 -24.69 20.21 -18.63
CA ASP A 118 -24.14 21.39 -19.29
C ASP A 118 -22.90 21.93 -18.55
N GLU A 119 -21.81 22.16 -19.29
CA GLU A 119 -20.49 22.50 -18.72
C GLU A 119 -20.53 23.75 -17.82
N ARG A 120 -21.40 24.71 -18.16
CA ARG A 120 -21.54 25.97 -17.41
C ARG A 120 -22.06 25.76 -15.99
N VAL A 121 -22.73 24.64 -15.74
CA VAL A 121 -23.18 24.28 -14.38
C VAL A 121 -21.98 24.03 -13.46
N TYR A 122 -20.91 23.42 -13.96
CA TYR A 122 -19.71 23.19 -13.14
C TYR A 122 -19.04 24.51 -12.77
N GLU A 123 -18.93 25.42 -13.75
CA GLU A 123 -18.36 26.75 -13.55
C GLU A 123 -19.18 27.56 -12.53
N ALA A 124 -20.51 27.59 -12.68
CA ALA A 124 -21.39 28.28 -11.74
C ALA A 124 -21.37 27.64 -10.34
N ALA A 125 -21.38 26.30 -10.25
CA ALA A 125 -21.29 25.60 -8.97
C ALA A 125 -19.96 25.89 -8.26
N ALA A 126 -18.87 26.11 -9.00
CA ALA A 126 -17.57 26.48 -8.43
C ALA A 126 -17.55 27.86 -7.75
N GLU A 127 -18.64 28.63 -7.72
CA GLU A 127 -18.78 29.81 -6.87
C GLU A 127 -19.14 29.43 -5.42
N ALA A 128 -19.96 28.39 -5.23
CA ALA A 128 -20.51 27.98 -3.94
C ALA A 128 -19.99 26.62 -3.43
N TYR A 129 -19.31 25.84 -4.26
CA TYR A 129 -18.91 24.45 -3.97
C TYR A 129 -17.42 24.21 -4.24
N ASP A 130 -16.79 23.30 -3.48
CA ASP A 130 -15.53 22.65 -3.92
C ASP A 130 -15.90 21.54 -4.91
N VAL A 131 -15.82 21.84 -6.22
CA VAL A 131 -16.29 20.95 -7.29
C VAL A 131 -15.21 19.93 -7.65
N ARG A 132 -15.56 18.64 -7.58
CA ARG A 132 -14.68 17.53 -7.95
C ARG A 132 -15.39 16.59 -8.91
N ILE A 133 -14.81 16.42 -10.09
CA ILE A 133 -15.26 15.42 -11.06
C ILE A 133 -14.55 14.09 -10.74
N VAL A 134 -15.33 13.06 -10.46
CA VAL A 134 -14.82 11.77 -9.96
C VAL A 134 -15.25 10.64 -10.89
N SER A 135 -14.27 9.86 -11.36
CA SER A 135 -14.51 8.66 -12.16
C SER A 135 -14.53 7.42 -11.26
N LEU A 136 -15.48 6.51 -11.48
CA LEU A 136 -15.49 5.20 -10.79
C LEU A 136 -14.49 4.22 -11.43
N GLY A 137 -14.01 4.50 -12.64
CA GLY A 137 -13.05 3.70 -13.38
C GLY A 137 -13.17 3.90 -14.90
N ASP A 138 -12.32 3.22 -15.65
CA ASP A 138 -12.19 3.37 -17.11
C ASP A 138 -13.28 2.61 -17.88
N TYR A 139 -14.54 2.99 -17.65
CA TYR A 139 -15.73 2.46 -18.30
C TYR A 139 -16.88 3.48 -18.24
N VAL A 140 -17.91 3.27 -19.07
CA VAL A 140 -19.07 4.17 -19.17
C VAL A 140 -20.30 3.55 -18.54
N LEU A 141 -21.06 4.35 -17.80
CA LEU A 141 -22.31 3.96 -17.12
C LEU A 141 -23.46 4.83 -17.65
N ASN A 142 -24.69 4.36 -17.48
CA ASN A 142 -25.89 5.09 -17.90
C ASN A 142 -26.20 6.34 -17.04
N GLY A 143 -25.51 6.53 -15.92
CA GLY A 143 -25.77 7.62 -14.99
C GLY A 143 -24.90 7.58 -13.75
N GLY A 144 -24.85 8.71 -13.04
CA GLY A 144 -24.02 8.90 -11.86
C GLY A 144 -24.50 8.19 -10.59
N GLU A 145 -25.74 7.71 -10.52
CA GLU A 145 -26.34 7.20 -9.28
C GLU A 145 -25.59 5.97 -8.73
N VAL A 146 -25.16 5.06 -9.61
CA VAL A 146 -24.37 3.89 -9.21
C VAL A 146 -23.00 4.28 -8.65
N ALA A 147 -22.40 5.35 -9.19
CA ALA A 147 -21.14 5.88 -8.67
C ALA A 147 -21.35 6.55 -7.31
N VAL A 148 -22.46 7.26 -7.12
CA VAL A 148 -22.83 7.82 -5.80
C VAL A 148 -23.00 6.70 -4.77
N LEU A 149 -23.70 5.62 -5.10
CA LEU A 149 -23.83 4.47 -4.20
C LEU A 149 -22.46 3.94 -3.74
N ALA A 150 -21.55 3.70 -4.69
CA ALA A 150 -20.22 3.19 -4.39
C ALA A 150 -19.36 4.17 -3.57
N ILE A 151 -19.38 5.46 -3.92
CA ILE A 151 -18.62 6.49 -3.21
C ILE A 151 -19.16 6.67 -1.79
N VAL A 152 -20.48 6.77 -1.62
CA VAL A 152 -21.11 6.92 -0.30
C VAL A 152 -20.82 5.71 0.58
N GLU A 153 -20.89 4.49 0.05
CA GLU A 153 -20.57 3.28 0.82
C GLU A 153 -19.10 3.29 1.30
N ALA A 154 -18.16 3.64 0.43
CA ALA A 154 -16.73 3.72 0.75
C ALA A 154 -16.38 4.84 1.74
N VAL A 155 -17.09 5.97 1.68
CA VAL A 155 -16.89 7.12 2.58
C VAL A 155 -17.56 6.90 3.93
N ALA A 156 -18.85 6.57 3.94
CA ALA A 156 -19.64 6.49 5.15
C ALA A 156 -19.15 5.37 6.08
N ARG A 157 -18.62 4.26 5.54
CA ARG A 157 -18.04 3.18 6.35
C ARG A 157 -16.81 3.60 7.17
N LEU A 158 -16.13 4.68 6.78
CA LEU A 158 -14.97 5.23 7.48
C LEU A 158 -15.36 6.17 8.63
N LEU A 159 -16.64 6.53 8.74
CA LEU A 159 -17.11 7.41 9.80
C LEU A 159 -17.05 6.69 11.16
N PRO A 160 -16.60 7.39 12.23
CA PRO A 160 -16.61 6.83 13.57
C PRO A 160 -18.01 6.34 13.98
N GLY A 161 -18.09 5.11 14.46
CA GLY A 161 -19.35 4.49 14.92
C GLY A 161 -20.12 3.70 13.85
N VAL A 162 -19.73 3.76 12.57
CA VAL A 162 -20.41 2.99 11.50
C VAL A 162 -19.96 1.52 11.49
N ILE A 163 -18.64 1.28 11.55
CA ILE A 163 -18.08 -0.07 11.70
C ILE A 163 -17.80 -0.35 13.18
N GLY A 164 -18.20 -1.53 13.65
CA GLY A 164 -18.09 -1.93 15.05
C GLY A 164 -16.68 -2.28 15.53
N ASN A 165 -15.77 -2.68 14.64
CA ASN A 165 -14.38 -2.98 14.97
C ASN A 165 -13.43 -2.13 14.11
N ALA A 166 -12.86 -1.07 14.70
CA ALA A 166 -11.94 -0.19 13.98
C ALA A 166 -10.68 -0.93 13.47
N ASP A 167 -10.26 -2.00 14.14
CA ASP A 167 -9.10 -2.80 13.71
C ASP A 167 -9.35 -3.52 12.38
N SER A 168 -10.61 -3.75 11.98
CA SER A 168 -10.91 -4.37 10.69
C SER A 168 -10.52 -3.46 9.52
N LEU A 169 -10.56 -2.14 9.72
CA LEU A 169 -10.19 -1.16 8.69
C LEU A 169 -8.68 -1.09 8.45
N VAL A 170 -7.84 -1.70 9.30
CA VAL A 170 -6.38 -1.58 9.19
C VAL A 170 -5.79 -2.65 8.26
N GLU A 171 -6.37 -3.86 8.23
CA GLU A 171 -5.86 -4.98 7.42
C GLU A 171 -6.53 -5.12 6.04
N GLU A 172 -7.47 -4.22 5.72
CA GLU A 172 -8.25 -4.23 4.48
C GLU A 172 -7.40 -3.95 3.24
N SER A 173 -7.93 -4.35 2.09
CA SER A 173 -7.28 -4.10 0.80
C SER A 173 -7.11 -2.60 0.57
N HIS A 174 -5.97 -2.20 0.01
CA HIS A 174 -5.62 -0.82 -0.37
C HIS A 174 -5.29 0.15 0.78
N GLU A 175 -5.28 -0.31 2.05
CA GLU A 175 -4.97 0.55 3.20
C GLU A 175 -3.46 0.78 3.40
N ASP A 176 -2.64 -0.24 3.12
CA ASP A 176 -1.18 -0.19 3.13
C ASP A 176 -0.57 -0.54 1.76
N GLY A 177 -1.39 -0.50 0.70
CA GLY A 177 -0.99 -0.87 -0.65
C GLY A 177 -1.00 -2.38 -0.93
N LEU A 178 -1.47 -3.22 -0.02
CA LEU A 178 -1.64 -4.66 -0.28
C LEU A 178 -3.11 -5.05 -0.42
N LEU A 179 -3.36 -6.17 -1.09
CA LEU A 179 -4.64 -6.88 -1.06
C LEU A 179 -4.77 -7.67 0.25
N GLU A 180 -6.01 -7.91 0.68
CA GLU A 180 -6.32 -8.70 1.86
C GLU A 180 -5.99 -10.19 1.68
N TYR A 181 -5.62 -10.86 2.78
CA TYR A 181 -5.33 -12.30 2.82
C TYR A 181 -6.59 -13.13 2.54
N PRO A 182 -6.47 -14.43 2.18
CA PRO A 182 -7.63 -15.30 2.07
C PRO A 182 -8.26 -15.51 3.45
N VAL A 183 -9.58 -15.32 3.51
CA VAL A 183 -10.39 -15.47 4.71
C VAL A 183 -11.08 -16.82 4.68
N TYR A 184 -11.12 -17.48 5.84
CA TYR A 184 -11.75 -18.79 6.03
C TYR A 184 -12.74 -18.71 7.19
N THR A 185 -13.81 -19.50 7.10
CA THR A 185 -14.78 -19.67 8.19
C THR A 185 -15.10 -21.14 8.36
N LYS A 186 -15.90 -21.47 9.37
CA LYS A 186 -16.35 -22.84 9.65
C LYS A 186 -17.20 -23.36 8.47
N PRO A 187 -17.14 -24.67 8.16
CA PRO A 187 -16.41 -25.75 8.87
C PRO A 187 -14.91 -25.82 8.49
N PRO A 188 -14.07 -26.52 9.29
CA PRO A 188 -12.62 -26.61 9.04
C PRO A 188 -12.24 -27.39 7.78
N VAL A 189 -13.14 -28.25 7.27
CA VAL A 189 -12.99 -28.94 5.99
C VAL A 189 -14.32 -28.83 5.24
N TRP A 190 -14.26 -28.34 4.00
CA TRP A 190 -15.40 -28.29 3.09
C TRP A 190 -14.99 -28.92 1.76
N ASP A 191 -15.72 -29.94 1.31
CA ASP A 191 -15.43 -30.66 0.06
C ASP A 191 -13.97 -31.13 -0.07
N GLY A 192 -13.45 -31.73 1.00
CA GLY A 192 -12.05 -32.17 1.07
C GLY A 192 -11.00 -31.06 1.15
N ARG A 193 -11.41 -29.78 1.19
CA ARG A 193 -10.51 -28.61 1.29
C ARG A 193 -10.43 -28.16 2.74
N ALA A 194 -9.27 -28.40 3.35
CA ALA A 194 -9.00 -27.98 4.72
C ALA A 194 -8.62 -26.49 4.79
N VAL A 195 -9.02 -25.84 5.89
CA VAL A 195 -8.45 -24.55 6.31
C VAL A 195 -6.97 -24.74 6.64
N PRO A 196 -6.07 -23.79 6.30
CA PRO A 196 -4.65 -23.88 6.66
C PRO A 196 -4.44 -24.13 8.17
N ASP A 197 -3.64 -25.13 8.52
CA ASP A 197 -3.40 -25.54 9.91
C ASP A 197 -2.92 -24.40 10.82
N VAL A 198 -2.16 -23.46 10.27
CA VAL A 198 -1.69 -22.27 11.00
C VAL A 198 -2.85 -21.43 11.56
N LEU A 199 -3.98 -21.36 10.84
CA LEU A 199 -5.18 -20.64 11.28
C LEU A 199 -5.94 -21.37 12.40
N LEU A 200 -5.67 -22.66 12.59
CA LEU A 200 -6.24 -23.49 13.66
C LEU A 200 -5.35 -23.55 14.91
N SER A 201 -4.14 -22.98 14.84
CA SER A 201 -3.11 -23.16 15.88
C SER A 201 -3.30 -22.32 17.15
N GLY A 202 -4.09 -21.24 17.08
CA GLY A 202 -4.20 -20.24 18.15
C GLY A 202 -2.94 -19.37 18.36
N ASP A 203 -1.88 -19.59 17.57
CA ASP A 203 -0.63 -18.82 17.65
C ASP A 203 -0.77 -17.51 16.87
N HIS A 204 -1.16 -16.44 17.57
CA HIS A 204 -1.39 -15.12 16.98
C HIS A 204 -0.17 -14.60 16.18
N GLY A 205 1.06 -14.89 16.61
CA GLY A 205 2.27 -14.47 15.91
C GLY A 205 2.44 -15.19 14.57
N LYS A 206 2.23 -16.52 14.54
CA LYS A 206 2.27 -17.29 13.28
C LYS A 206 1.12 -16.94 12.36
N ILE A 207 -0.08 -16.70 12.90
CA ILE A 207 -1.24 -16.30 12.11
C ILE A 207 -0.99 -14.93 11.45
N ALA A 208 -0.50 -13.94 12.19
CA ALA A 208 -0.17 -12.62 11.64
C ALA A 208 0.91 -12.71 10.56
N ALA A 209 1.99 -13.48 10.79
CA ALA A 209 3.04 -13.70 9.80
C ALA A 209 2.51 -14.38 8.53
N TRP A 210 1.65 -15.40 8.67
CA TRP A 210 1.02 -16.06 7.54
C TRP A 210 0.09 -15.12 6.77
N ARG A 211 -0.75 -14.33 7.47
CA ARG A 211 -1.64 -13.35 6.86
C ARG A 211 -0.85 -12.35 6.02
N HIS A 212 0.20 -11.76 6.59
CA HIS A 212 1.06 -10.82 5.87
C HIS A 212 1.69 -11.46 4.61
N GLN A 213 2.21 -12.68 4.73
CA GLN A 213 2.77 -13.40 3.58
C GLN A 213 1.72 -13.64 2.48
N GLN A 214 0.49 -14.02 2.85
CA GLN A 214 -0.58 -14.21 1.87
C GLN A 214 -1.03 -12.91 1.19
N ARG A 215 -1.05 -11.78 1.92
CA ARG A 215 -1.32 -10.45 1.33
C ARG A 215 -0.29 -10.14 0.24
N LEU A 216 0.99 -10.37 0.50
CA LEU A 216 2.06 -10.17 -0.48
C LEU A 216 1.91 -11.06 -1.71
N GLU A 217 1.78 -12.38 -1.52
CA GLU A 217 1.63 -13.35 -2.61
C GLU A 217 0.41 -13.04 -3.50
N ARG A 218 -0.72 -12.72 -2.87
CA ARG A 218 -1.94 -12.37 -3.59
C ARG A 218 -1.81 -11.06 -4.35
N THR A 219 -1.18 -10.05 -3.76
CA THR A 219 -0.95 -8.76 -4.42
C THR A 219 -0.01 -8.95 -5.61
N ALA A 220 1.10 -9.68 -5.45
CA ALA A 220 2.01 -10.03 -6.53
C ALA A 220 1.30 -10.71 -7.70
N ALA A 221 0.40 -11.64 -7.40
CA ALA A 221 -0.30 -12.42 -8.42
C ALA A 221 -1.43 -11.65 -9.14
N ARG A 222 -2.12 -10.72 -8.45
CA ARG A 222 -3.37 -10.12 -8.97
C ARG A 222 -3.26 -8.62 -9.28
N ARG A 223 -2.47 -7.91 -8.50
CA ARG A 223 -2.28 -6.46 -8.58
C ARG A 223 -0.80 -6.13 -8.38
N PRO A 224 0.10 -6.64 -9.24
CA PRO A 224 1.53 -6.39 -9.13
C PRO A 224 1.88 -4.90 -9.17
N ASP A 225 0.99 -4.07 -9.75
CA ASP A 225 1.07 -2.61 -9.76
C ASP A 225 0.95 -1.97 -8.35
N LEU A 226 0.27 -2.64 -7.41
CA LEU A 226 0.14 -2.17 -6.03
C LEU A 226 1.36 -2.52 -5.17
N LEU A 227 2.18 -3.48 -5.60
CA LEU A 227 3.43 -3.75 -4.92
C LEU A 227 4.39 -2.59 -5.19
N HIS A 228 4.94 -2.04 -4.11
CA HIS A 228 6.21 -1.33 -4.23
C HIS A 228 7.19 -2.28 -4.95
N ALA A 229 7.96 -1.81 -5.94
CA ALA A 229 8.81 -2.66 -6.81
C ALA A 229 9.77 -3.61 -6.06
N SER A 230 9.95 -3.37 -4.76
CA SER A 230 10.75 -4.12 -3.82
C SER A 230 10.03 -5.18 -2.99
N GLY A 231 8.69 -5.19 -2.97
CA GLY A 231 7.89 -6.06 -2.12
C GLY A 231 7.78 -7.51 -2.60
N SER A 232 8.20 -7.80 -3.84
CA SER A 232 8.02 -9.08 -4.52
C SER A 232 9.14 -10.11 -4.31
N VAL A 233 10.18 -9.81 -3.50
CA VAL A 233 11.29 -10.78 -3.32
C VAL A 233 10.85 -11.98 -2.50
N ALA A 234 10.62 -13.11 -3.16
CA ALA A 234 10.52 -14.41 -2.54
C ALA A 234 11.84 -15.19 -2.73
N VAL A 235 12.35 -15.82 -1.67
CA VAL A 235 13.58 -16.63 -1.75
C VAL A 235 13.47 -17.77 -2.78
N GLY A 236 12.26 -18.29 -3.01
CA GLY A 236 12.01 -19.35 -4.00
C GLY A 236 12.25 -18.91 -5.45
N ASP A 237 12.17 -17.61 -5.74
CA ASP A 237 12.33 -17.06 -7.09
C ASP A 237 13.75 -16.54 -7.35
N LEU A 238 14.61 -16.56 -6.33
CA LEU A 238 16.00 -16.13 -6.44
C LEU A 238 16.86 -17.21 -7.10
N THR A 239 17.53 -16.83 -8.18
CA THR A 239 18.49 -17.69 -8.89
C THR A 239 19.92 -17.19 -8.65
N ASP A 240 20.90 -17.97 -9.11
CA ASP A 240 22.31 -17.60 -9.10
C ASP A 240 22.56 -16.24 -9.78
N GLY A 241 21.77 -15.89 -10.80
CA GLY A 241 21.84 -14.61 -11.51
C GLY A 241 21.19 -13.44 -10.77
N SER A 242 20.52 -13.68 -9.65
CA SER A 242 19.91 -12.60 -8.83
C SER A 242 20.94 -11.83 -8.01
N LEU A 243 22.16 -12.35 -7.87
CA LEU A 243 23.27 -11.72 -7.14
C LEU A 243 24.38 -11.33 -8.12
N ALA A 244 24.74 -10.05 -8.17
CA ALA A 244 25.78 -9.53 -9.07
C ALA A 244 26.92 -8.87 -8.26
N LEU A 245 28.12 -8.80 -8.85
CA LEU A 245 29.19 -7.97 -8.30
C LEU A 245 28.77 -6.50 -8.37
N ALA A 246 29.03 -5.77 -7.29
CA ALA A 246 28.80 -4.34 -7.21
C ALA A 246 29.72 -3.59 -8.17
N THR A 247 29.16 -2.57 -8.80
CA THR A 247 29.86 -1.60 -9.64
C THR A 247 29.87 -0.23 -8.97
N PRO A 248 30.69 0.73 -9.44
CA PRO A 248 30.60 2.12 -8.96
C PRO A 248 29.19 2.72 -9.08
N GLY A 249 28.37 2.28 -10.03
CA GLY A 249 26.98 2.72 -10.17
C GLY A 249 26.07 2.28 -9.03
N ASP A 250 26.43 1.24 -8.28
CA ASP A 250 25.65 0.73 -7.15
C ASP A 250 25.93 1.47 -5.84
N VAL A 251 26.97 2.31 -5.77
CA VAL A 251 27.47 2.92 -4.53
C VAL A 251 26.40 3.76 -3.83
N GLY A 252 25.62 4.56 -4.56
CA GLY A 252 24.56 5.39 -3.96
C GLY A 252 23.47 4.55 -3.28
N GLU A 253 23.03 3.48 -3.93
CA GLU A 253 22.04 2.56 -3.36
C GLU A 253 22.62 1.70 -2.24
N LEU A 254 23.89 1.27 -2.34
CA LEU A 254 24.60 0.57 -1.28
C LEU A 254 24.74 1.43 -0.03
N LEU A 255 25.07 2.72 -0.19
CA LEU A 255 25.17 3.65 0.92
C LEU A 255 23.82 3.83 1.63
N THR A 256 22.75 3.96 0.85
CA THR A 256 21.38 4.02 1.36
C THR A 256 21.01 2.76 2.15
N LEU A 257 21.32 1.58 1.60
CA LEU A 257 21.06 0.31 2.29
C LEU A 257 21.89 0.18 3.57
N THR A 258 23.15 0.60 3.56
CA THR A 258 24.02 0.63 4.75
C THR A 258 23.41 1.50 5.84
N HIS A 259 23.03 2.73 5.55
CA HIS A 259 22.42 3.60 6.57
C HIS A 259 21.10 3.01 7.11
N ALA A 260 20.26 2.45 6.24
CA ALA A 260 19.01 1.81 6.65
C ALA A 260 19.22 0.59 7.56
N CYS A 261 20.23 -0.24 7.29
CA CYS A 261 20.52 -1.43 8.09
C CYS A 261 21.16 -1.08 9.43
N TRP A 262 22.08 -0.11 9.46
CA TRP A 262 22.84 0.22 10.67
C TRP A 262 22.16 1.20 11.62
N LEU A 263 21.12 1.91 11.20
CA LEU A 263 20.30 2.71 12.12
C LEU A 263 19.67 1.81 13.20
N LYS A 264 19.14 0.66 12.80
CA LYS A 264 18.54 -0.31 13.73
C LYS A 264 19.57 -0.91 14.68
N GLU A 265 20.74 -1.29 14.18
CA GLU A 265 21.83 -1.78 15.01
C GLU A 265 22.35 -0.70 15.96
N GLY A 266 22.40 0.57 15.53
CA GLY A 266 22.77 1.70 16.37
C GLY A 266 21.77 1.93 17.51
N ILE A 267 20.47 1.85 17.23
CA ILE A 267 19.41 1.91 18.24
C ILE A 267 19.50 0.71 19.20
N ALA A 268 19.59 -0.51 18.68
CA ALA A 268 19.65 -1.73 19.48
C ALA A 268 20.90 -1.80 20.38
N ASN A 269 21.99 -1.17 19.93
CA ASN A 269 23.23 -1.08 20.69
C ASN A 269 23.39 0.24 21.46
N GLY A 270 22.44 1.19 21.39
CA GLY A 270 22.60 2.51 22.02
C GLY A 270 23.89 3.22 21.64
N MET A 271 24.42 2.95 20.44
CA MET A 271 25.66 3.50 19.90
C MET A 271 25.35 4.03 18.51
N LEU A 272 25.30 5.35 18.36
CA LEU A 272 25.15 6.02 17.07
C LEU A 272 26.50 6.35 16.42
N ASP A 273 27.60 6.17 17.16
CA ASP A 273 28.95 6.29 16.63
C ASP A 273 29.47 4.95 16.07
N ILE A 274 28.77 4.41 15.07
CA ILE A 274 29.20 3.19 14.38
C ILE A 274 29.88 3.61 13.06
N PRO A 275 31.08 3.10 12.72
CA PRO A 275 31.79 3.49 11.51
C PRO A 275 30.95 3.38 10.22
N ALA A 276 30.10 2.35 10.13
CA ALA A 276 29.21 2.14 8.99
C ALA A 276 28.14 3.24 8.82
N GLN A 277 27.80 4.00 9.87
CA GLN A 277 26.88 5.15 9.79
C GLN A 277 27.57 6.42 9.27
N HIS A 278 28.89 6.42 9.22
CA HIS A 278 29.73 7.52 8.77
C HIS A 278 30.39 7.22 7.42
N GLU A 279 29.98 6.13 6.76
CA GLU A 279 30.46 5.82 5.42
C GLU A 279 30.01 6.91 4.44
N THR A 280 30.92 7.26 3.54
CA THR A 280 30.66 8.19 2.44
C THR A 280 30.70 7.46 1.11
N VAL A 281 30.18 8.10 0.06
CA VAL A 281 30.28 7.61 -1.33
C VAL A 281 31.74 7.29 -1.67
N GLU A 282 32.68 8.17 -1.30
CA GLU A 282 34.10 8.02 -1.56
C GLU A 282 34.68 6.79 -0.85
N SER A 283 34.40 6.64 0.45
CA SER A 283 34.90 5.50 1.25
C SER A 283 34.35 4.16 0.75
N LEU A 284 33.08 4.13 0.33
CA LEU A 284 32.42 2.95 -0.15
C LEU A 284 32.90 2.57 -1.55
N THR A 285 33.11 3.57 -2.42
CA THR A 285 33.71 3.38 -3.75
C THR A 285 35.11 2.77 -3.64
N ALA A 286 35.95 3.29 -2.75
CA ALA A 286 37.28 2.73 -2.51
C ALA A 286 37.20 1.26 -2.03
N SER A 287 36.25 0.96 -1.14
CA SER A 287 36.10 -0.40 -0.59
C SER A 287 35.71 -1.47 -1.62
N LEU A 288 35.14 -1.09 -2.78
CA LEU A 288 34.81 -2.03 -3.85
C LEU A 288 36.08 -2.65 -4.50
N GLY A 289 37.24 -1.99 -4.39
CA GLY A 289 38.51 -2.53 -4.86
C GLY A 289 39.16 -3.54 -3.91
N GLU A 290 38.79 -3.50 -2.63
CA GLU A 290 39.35 -4.36 -1.58
C GLU A 290 38.46 -5.56 -1.28
N TRP A 291 37.14 -5.35 -1.35
CA TRP A 291 36.12 -6.34 -1.01
C TRP A 291 35.34 -6.76 -2.25
N GLN A 292 35.19 -8.08 -2.44
CA GLN A 292 34.23 -8.60 -3.40
C GLN A 292 32.83 -8.40 -2.85
N THR A 293 32.23 -7.28 -3.23
CA THR A 293 30.89 -6.86 -2.77
C THR A 293 29.86 -7.32 -3.78
N TYR A 294 28.83 -7.99 -3.29
CA TYR A 294 27.74 -8.49 -4.10
C TYR A 294 26.43 -7.78 -3.74
N VAL A 295 25.62 -7.48 -4.74
CA VAL A 295 24.32 -6.83 -4.62
C VAL A 295 23.21 -7.75 -5.11
N LEU A 296 22.16 -7.83 -4.31
CA LEU A 296 20.91 -8.50 -4.66
C LEU A 296 19.92 -7.43 -5.09
N ARG A 297 19.44 -7.53 -6.33
CA ARG A 297 18.43 -6.62 -6.87
C ARG A 297 17.10 -7.34 -7.09
N SER A 298 16.01 -6.61 -6.89
CA SER A 298 14.67 -7.05 -7.27
C SER A 298 13.85 -5.88 -7.77
N GLY A 299 13.20 -6.05 -8.92
CA GLY A 299 12.41 -4.99 -9.54
C GLY A 299 13.22 -3.69 -9.75
N GLY A 300 14.53 -3.82 -9.99
CA GLY A 300 15.45 -2.69 -10.12
C GLY A 300 16.00 -2.12 -8.81
N ARG A 301 15.41 -2.39 -7.64
CA ARG A 301 15.90 -1.91 -6.34
C ARG A 301 17.00 -2.81 -5.79
N LEU A 302 18.05 -2.23 -5.21
CA LEU A 302 19.01 -2.95 -4.35
C LEU A 302 18.36 -3.32 -3.01
N VAL A 303 18.11 -4.61 -2.82
CA VAL A 303 17.35 -5.17 -1.68
C VAL A 303 18.22 -5.93 -0.68
N GLY A 304 19.46 -6.24 -1.05
CA GLY A 304 20.42 -6.87 -0.16
C GLY A 304 21.84 -6.69 -0.66
N SER A 305 22.80 -6.86 0.24
CA SER A 305 24.23 -6.82 -0.08
C SER A 305 24.99 -7.74 0.87
N ILE A 306 26.09 -8.30 0.40
CA ILE A 306 27.03 -9.08 1.20
C ILE A 306 28.40 -9.00 0.55
N ARG A 307 29.47 -8.99 1.34
CA ARG A 307 30.83 -8.92 0.80
C ARG A 307 31.75 -9.98 1.38
N GLY A 308 32.77 -10.33 0.61
CA GLY A 308 33.82 -11.25 1.04
C GLY A 308 35.21 -10.78 0.63
N GLN A 309 36.21 -11.11 1.44
CA GLN A 309 37.63 -10.90 1.14
C GLN A 309 38.42 -12.12 1.63
N LEU A 310 39.44 -12.52 0.88
CA LEU A 310 40.35 -13.57 1.30
C LEU A 310 41.50 -12.93 2.07
N GLU A 311 41.65 -13.31 3.33
CA GLU A 311 42.79 -12.97 4.17
C GLU A 311 43.49 -14.28 4.57
N ASP A 312 44.72 -14.46 4.11
CA ASP A 312 45.43 -15.74 4.15
C ASP A 312 44.61 -16.91 3.57
N ASP A 313 44.11 -17.81 4.42
CA ASP A 313 43.25 -18.94 4.07
C ASP A 313 41.81 -18.81 4.62
N VAL A 314 41.45 -17.63 5.12
CA VAL A 314 40.15 -17.31 5.71
C VAL A 314 39.35 -16.42 4.77
N TRP A 315 38.12 -16.84 4.44
CA TRP A 315 37.17 -16.00 3.73
C TRP A 315 36.37 -15.17 4.75
N GLU A 316 36.77 -13.91 4.90
CA GLU A 316 36.13 -12.93 5.76
C GLU A 316 34.82 -12.46 5.12
N ILE A 317 33.70 -12.64 5.82
CA ILE A 317 32.36 -12.26 5.35
C ILE A 317 31.91 -11.03 6.12
N GLY A 318 31.58 -9.98 5.38
CA GLY A 318 31.17 -8.70 5.93
C GLY A 318 29.88 -8.18 5.32
N ARG A 319 29.34 -7.13 5.96
CA ARG A 319 28.19 -6.33 5.50
C ARG A 319 27.04 -7.15 4.92
N LEU A 320 26.61 -8.20 5.64
CA LEU A 320 25.38 -8.90 5.32
C LEU A 320 24.20 -7.97 5.63
N MET A 321 23.62 -7.40 4.58
CA MET A 321 22.54 -6.44 4.61
C MET A 321 21.31 -7.00 3.89
N VAL A 322 20.16 -6.78 4.50
CA VAL A 322 18.85 -6.99 3.88
C VAL A 322 18.04 -5.73 4.15
N ALA A 323 17.37 -5.22 3.13
CA ALA A 323 16.52 -4.05 3.29
C ALA A 323 15.53 -4.26 4.45
N PRO A 324 15.34 -3.27 5.35
CA PRO A 324 14.56 -3.47 6.57
C PRO A 324 13.15 -4.00 6.36
N ASP A 325 12.50 -3.58 5.27
CA ASP A 325 11.17 -4.00 4.83
C ASP A 325 11.08 -5.44 4.33
N LEU A 326 12.23 -6.11 4.13
CA LEU A 326 12.33 -7.50 3.64
C LEU A 326 12.93 -8.46 4.67
N HIS A 327 13.10 -8.02 5.92
CA HIS A 327 13.54 -8.89 7.01
C HIS A 327 12.56 -10.03 7.29
N GLY A 328 13.07 -11.13 7.85
CA GLY A 328 12.26 -12.31 8.17
C GLY A 328 11.92 -13.21 6.97
N ARG A 329 12.19 -12.76 5.73
CA ARG A 329 11.90 -13.51 4.50
C ARG A 329 12.96 -14.54 4.10
N GLY A 330 13.98 -14.76 4.93
CA GLY A 330 15.06 -15.71 4.65
C GLY A 330 16.20 -15.20 3.76
N LEU A 331 16.13 -13.96 3.25
CA LEU A 331 17.15 -13.36 2.38
C LEU A 331 18.55 -13.34 3.00
N GLY A 332 18.67 -13.04 4.30
CA GLY A 332 19.97 -13.04 4.99
C GLY A 332 20.62 -14.43 5.00
N ARG A 333 19.81 -15.49 5.21
CA ARG A 333 20.30 -16.87 5.13
C ARG A 333 20.71 -17.22 3.69
N TRP A 334 19.92 -16.79 2.71
CA TRP A 334 20.21 -17.01 1.30
C TRP A 334 21.53 -16.35 0.89
N LEU A 335 21.71 -15.05 1.19
CA LEU A 335 22.95 -14.30 0.95
C LEU A 335 24.17 -14.96 1.61
N LEU A 336 24.03 -15.37 2.87
CA LEU A 336 25.10 -16.07 3.59
C LEU A 336 25.47 -17.40 2.92
N GLY A 337 24.49 -18.15 2.41
CA GLY A 337 24.74 -19.37 1.64
C GLY A 337 25.48 -19.09 0.33
N ARG A 338 25.08 -18.04 -0.40
CA ARG A 338 25.70 -17.64 -1.67
C ARG A 338 27.15 -17.20 -1.50
N ILE A 339 27.45 -16.34 -0.53
CA ILE A 339 28.82 -15.85 -0.34
C ILE A 339 29.80 -16.97 0.06
N GLN A 340 29.33 -18.01 0.76
CA GLN A 340 30.13 -19.20 1.06
C GLN A 340 30.38 -20.05 -0.18
N ALA A 341 29.39 -20.18 -1.06
CA ALA A 341 29.52 -20.89 -2.34
C ALA A 341 30.48 -20.19 -3.31
N LEU A 342 30.54 -18.85 -3.25
CA LEU A 342 31.41 -18.01 -4.07
C LEU A 342 32.85 -17.90 -3.53
N ALA A 343 33.15 -18.45 -2.35
CA ALA A 343 34.47 -18.31 -1.75
C ALA A 343 35.58 -18.95 -2.63
N PRO A 344 36.73 -18.26 -2.82
CA PRO A 344 37.86 -18.77 -3.60
C PRO A 344 38.32 -20.13 -3.10
N THR A 345 38.79 -21.02 -3.97
CA THR A 345 39.23 -22.38 -3.59
C THR A 345 40.33 -22.41 -2.52
N ALA A 346 41.12 -21.35 -2.41
CA ALA A 346 42.14 -21.18 -1.37
C ALA A 346 41.57 -21.02 0.06
N ALA A 347 40.31 -20.63 0.21
CA ALA A 347 39.70 -20.48 1.53
C ALA A 347 39.43 -21.85 2.19
N THR A 348 40.01 -22.08 3.36
CA THR A 348 39.82 -23.29 4.20
C THR A 348 38.79 -23.07 5.29
N SER A 349 38.47 -21.81 5.59
CA SER A 349 37.49 -21.43 6.60
C SER A 349 36.77 -20.12 6.26
N PHE A 350 35.68 -19.86 6.98
CA PHE A 350 34.88 -18.65 6.91
C PHE A 350 34.92 -17.95 8.26
N ALA A 351 35.00 -16.63 8.25
CA ALA A 351 34.92 -15.80 9.45
C ALA A 351 33.96 -14.63 9.23
N LEU A 352 33.33 -14.15 10.31
CA LEU A 352 32.50 -12.95 10.31
C LEU A 352 32.41 -12.35 11.70
N VAL A 353 32.13 -11.05 11.75
CA VAL A 353 31.93 -10.29 12.99
C VAL A 353 30.52 -9.69 13.03
N THR A 354 29.87 -9.73 14.20
CA THR A 354 28.55 -9.11 14.41
C THR A 354 28.47 -8.49 15.81
N GLY A 355 27.53 -7.55 16.03
CA GLY A 355 27.37 -6.91 17.34
C GLY A 355 27.02 -7.91 18.44
N ALA A 356 27.57 -7.74 19.64
CA ALA A 356 27.36 -8.68 20.74
C ALA A 356 25.89 -8.78 21.19
N ARG A 357 25.08 -7.75 20.93
CA ARG A 357 23.63 -7.74 21.22
C ARG A 357 22.76 -8.06 20.01
N SER A 358 23.34 -8.40 18.85
CA SER A 358 22.59 -8.74 17.64
C SER A 358 22.08 -10.19 17.68
N GLU A 359 21.24 -10.52 18.66
CA GLU A 359 20.83 -11.90 18.98
C GLU A 359 20.22 -12.67 17.79
N ALA A 360 19.43 -11.97 16.96
CA ALA A 360 18.84 -12.55 15.76
C ALA A 360 19.92 -13.01 14.77
N ASN A 361 20.94 -12.17 14.54
CA ASN A 361 22.06 -12.45 13.65
C ASN A 361 22.89 -13.61 14.21
N ILE A 362 23.23 -13.58 15.49
CA ILE A 362 23.98 -14.66 16.17
C ILE A 362 23.25 -16.00 16.04
N ARG A 363 21.92 -16.03 16.24
CA ARG A 363 21.11 -17.25 16.03
C ARG A 363 21.13 -17.72 14.58
N MET A 364 21.05 -16.81 13.62
CA MET A 364 21.13 -17.14 12.19
C MET A 364 22.48 -17.78 11.83
N TYR A 365 23.60 -17.16 12.26
CA TYR A 365 24.94 -17.67 11.98
C TYR A 365 25.19 -19.04 12.63
N LYS A 366 24.77 -19.23 13.89
CA LYS A 366 24.86 -20.54 14.58
C LYS A 366 24.08 -21.62 13.84
N LYS A 367 22.89 -21.32 13.32
CA LYS A 367 22.09 -22.24 12.48
C LYS A 367 22.78 -22.55 11.15
N ALA A 368 23.58 -21.63 10.61
CA ALA A 368 24.37 -21.84 9.39
C ALA A 368 25.69 -22.60 9.64
N GLY A 369 25.96 -23.01 10.89
CA GLY A 369 27.12 -23.83 11.27
C GLY A 369 28.32 -23.05 11.80
N PHE A 370 28.20 -21.73 11.98
CA PHE A 370 29.26 -20.93 12.59
C PHE A 370 29.34 -21.16 14.10
N ARG A 371 30.54 -21.03 14.65
CA ARG A 371 30.86 -21.16 16.07
C ARG A 371 31.54 -19.89 16.55
N GLN A 372 31.23 -19.48 17.78
CA GLN A 372 31.82 -18.29 18.38
C GLN A 372 33.28 -18.56 18.75
N ALA A 373 34.18 -17.67 18.34
CA ALA A 373 35.58 -17.69 18.74
C ALA A 373 35.74 -17.18 20.19
N PRO A 374 36.83 -17.53 20.90
CA PRO A 374 37.07 -17.11 22.27
C PRO A 374 37.19 -15.58 22.46
N SER A 375 37.66 -14.88 21.43
CA SER A 375 37.83 -13.43 21.43
C SER A 375 37.32 -12.83 20.12
N SER A 376 36.96 -11.54 20.17
CA SER A 376 36.59 -10.75 19.00
C SER A 376 37.62 -9.66 18.74
N PRO A 377 37.99 -9.37 17.48
CA PRO A 377 38.97 -8.33 17.18
C PRO A 377 38.45 -6.91 17.47
N ILE A 378 37.13 -6.73 17.56
CA ILE A 378 36.49 -5.42 17.78
C ILE A 378 35.72 -5.45 19.10
N ALA A 379 35.95 -4.46 19.97
CA ALA A 379 35.23 -4.33 21.23
C ALA A 379 33.70 -4.23 21.01
N GLY A 380 32.91 -4.91 21.83
CA GLY A 380 31.44 -4.92 21.71
C GLY A 380 30.89 -5.82 20.59
N THR A 381 31.73 -6.64 19.96
CA THR A 381 31.32 -7.57 18.90
C THR A 381 31.61 -9.02 19.26
N VAL A 382 31.05 -9.94 18.47
CA VAL A 382 31.30 -11.38 18.52
C VAL A 382 31.89 -11.82 17.19
N HIS A 383 33.02 -12.51 17.26
CA HIS A 383 33.66 -13.16 16.12
C HIS A 383 33.18 -14.60 15.99
N LEU A 384 32.79 -14.99 14.79
CA LEU A 384 32.26 -16.32 14.47
C LEU A 384 33.01 -16.95 13.31
N THR A 385 33.40 -18.21 13.45
CA THR A 385 34.14 -18.96 12.44
C THR A 385 33.46 -20.27 12.05
N LYS A 386 33.75 -20.76 10.84
CA LYS A 386 33.25 -22.03 10.29
C LYS A 386 34.30 -22.64 9.37
N ARG A 387 34.69 -23.90 9.59
CA ARG A 387 35.56 -24.61 8.63
C ARG A 387 34.80 -24.88 7.33
N ARG A 388 35.47 -24.67 6.20
CA ARG A 388 34.98 -25.14 4.89
C ARG A 388 35.18 -26.65 4.85
N ARG A 389 34.12 -27.37 4.47
CA ARG A 389 34.14 -28.83 4.35
C ARG A 389 34.40 -29.23 2.92
#